data_AF-A0A949QCD6-F1
#
_entry.id   AF-A0A949QCD6-F1
#
_cell.length_a   1.000
_cell.length_b   1.000
_cell.length_c   1.000
_cell.angle_alpha   90.00
_cell.angle_beta   90.00
_cell.angle_gamma   90.00
#
_symmetry.space_group_name_H-M   'P 1'
#
loop_
_entity.id
_entity.type
_entity.pdbx_description
1 polymer ?
#
loop_
_entity_poly.entity_id
_entity_poly.type
_entity_poly.pdbx_seq_one_letter_code
_entity_poly.pdbx_strand_id
1 'polypeptide(L)'
;MIQKEVTRRPLQAMAQNRYVPEIINLLQSLIDLYNIEKHTRRRQEMRTNVVIDDALMESALKVSGLKTKKDAIEEGLKLLVQVHNQKEIRKFRGKLKWSGNLDEMRLDK
;
A
#
# COMPACT_ATOMS: atom_id res chain seq x y z
N MET A 1 -4.46 -64.69 5.16
CA MET A 1 -3.03 -64.32 5.26
C MET A 1 -2.53 -63.93 3.88
N ILE A 2 -2.41 -62.62 3.59
CA ILE A 2 -1.47 -62.11 2.58
C ILE A 2 -0.89 -60.84 3.18
N GLN A 3 0.44 -60.83 3.31
CA GLN A 3 1.22 -59.86 4.06
C GLN A 3 1.10 -58.42 3.51
N LYS A 4 1.12 -57.48 4.46
CA LYS A 4 1.51 -56.08 4.30
C LYS A 4 2.82 -56.02 3.50
N GLU A 5 2.91 -55.20 2.46
CA GLU A 5 4.07 -54.32 2.25
C GLU A 5 3.99 -53.38 1.04
N VAL A 6 4.47 -52.17 1.29
CA VAL A 6 5.14 -51.25 0.36
C VAL A 6 4.31 -50.62 -0.77
N THR A 7 3.64 -49.51 -0.43
CA THR A 7 3.83 -48.24 -1.17
C THR A 7 3.93 -47.06 -0.19
N ARG A 8 4.66 -47.23 0.91
CA ARG A 8 5.28 -46.10 1.62
C ARG A 8 6.61 -45.77 0.93
N ARG A 9 6.56 -45.26 -0.31
CA ARG A 9 7.71 -44.54 -0.88
C ARG A 9 7.61 -43.06 -0.51
N PRO A 10 8.75 -42.41 -0.22
CA PRO A 10 8.88 -41.65 1.01
C PRO A 10 8.61 -40.17 0.79
N LEU A 11 7.92 -39.54 1.74
CA LEU A 11 7.84 -38.07 1.86
C LEU A 11 9.24 -37.42 1.86
N GLN A 12 10.29 -38.17 2.20
CA GLN A 12 11.69 -37.75 2.13
C GLN A 12 12.21 -37.55 0.69
N ALA A 13 11.64 -38.21 -0.33
CA ALA A 13 12.04 -38.01 -1.73
C ALA A 13 11.53 -36.66 -2.29
N MET A 14 10.44 -36.13 -1.73
CA MET A 14 9.93 -34.81 -2.09
C MET A 14 10.77 -33.68 -1.45
N ALA A 15 11.45 -33.95 -0.32
CA ALA A 15 12.37 -33.00 0.33
C ALA A 15 13.69 -32.78 -0.44
N GLN A 16 14.05 -33.67 -1.38
CA GLN A 16 15.22 -33.52 -2.26
C GLN A 16 14.90 -32.78 -3.57
N ASN A 17 13.64 -32.34 -3.74
CA ASN A 17 13.28 -31.57 -4.91
C ASN A 17 13.83 -30.15 -4.76
N ARG A 18 14.83 -29.79 -5.58
CA ARG A 18 15.58 -28.53 -5.54
C ARG A 18 14.69 -27.28 -5.56
N TYR A 19 13.47 -27.41 -6.08
CA TYR A 19 12.49 -26.33 -6.17
C TYR A 19 11.62 -26.14 -4.92
N VAL A 20 11.60 -27.09 -3.98
CA VAL A 20 10.73 -27.00 -2.78
C VAL A 20 11.10 -25.82 -1.87
N PRO A 21 12.38 -25.51 -1.61
CA PRO A 21 12.75 -24.30 -0.87
C PRO A 21 12.35 -23.01 -1.59
N GLU A 22 12.46 -22.97 -2.92
CA GLU A 22 12.05 -21.80 -3.73
C GLU A 22 10.54 -21.59 -3.68
N ILE A 23 9.76 -22.67 -3.77
CA ILE A 23 8.30 -22.62 -3.65
C ILE A 23 7.89 -22.20 -2.23
N ILE A 24 8.56 -22.69 -1.19
CA ILE A 24 8.31 -22.28 0.19
C ILE A 24 8.65 -20.79 0.38
N ASN A 25 9.78 -20.31 -0.16
CA ASN A 25 10.15 -18.90 -0.09
C ASN A 25 9.19 -18.01 -0.88
N LEU A 26 8.73 -18.46 -2.05
CA LEU A 26 7.74 -17.75 -2.86
C LEU A 26 6.40 -17.68 -2.13
N LEU A 27 5.92 -18.81 -1.58
CA LEU A 27 4.71 -18.85 -0.76
C LEU A 27 4.85 -17.99 0.49
N GLN A 28 6.01 -18.00 1.16
CA GLN A 28 6.28 -17.13 2.29
C GLN A 28 6.24 -15.66 1.88
N SER A 29 6.84 -15.29 0.75
CA SER A 29 6.79 -13.91 0.22
C SER A 29 5.38 -13.47 -0.18
N LEU A 30 4.55 -14.39 -0.69
CA LEU A 30 3.16 -14.13 -1.04
C LEU A 30 2.28 -14.01 0.21
N ILE A 31 2.55 -14.82 1.23
CA ILE A 31 1.92 -14.72 2.55
C ILE A 31 2.32 -13.41 3.22
N ASP A 32 3.59 -13.01 3.12
CA ASP A 32 4.10 -11.75 3.66
C ASP A 32 3.50 -10.55 2.92
N LEU A 33 3.38 -10.59 1.58
CA LEU A 33 2.67 -9.57 0.80
C LEU A 33 1.19 -9.48 1.17
N TYR A 34 0.50 -10.61 1.28
CA TYR A 34 -0.90 -10.66 1.73
C TYR A 34 -1.05 -10.12 3.15
N ASN A 35 -0.11 -10.46 4.05
CA ASN A 35 -0.10 -9.99 5.43
C ASN A 35 0.28 -8.51 5.53
N ILE A 36 1.15 -7.97 4.68
CA ILE A 36 1.46 -6.53 4.57
C ILE A 36 0.21 -5.78 4.11
N GLU A 37 -0.49 -6.28 3.09
CA GLU A 37 -1.75 -5.69 2.60
C GLU A 37 -2.85 -5.74 3.70
N LYS A 38 -2.90 -6.82 4.50
CA LYS A 38 -3.81 -6.94 5.64
C LYS A 38 -3.39 -6.16 6.89
N HIS A 39 -2.11 -5.99 7.18
CA HIS A 39 -1.59 -5.31 8.38
C HIS A 39 -1.53 -3.80 8.25
N THR A 40 -1.60 -3.27 7.03
CA THR A 40 -1.87 -1.83 6.80
C THR A 40 -3.31 -1.44 7.23
N ARG A 41 -4.13 -2.39 7.71
CA ARG A 41 -5.49 -2.16 8.22
C ARG A 41 -5.72 -2.59 9.68
N ARG A 42 -4.75 -2.38 10.57
CA ARG A 42 -5.12 -1.81 11.88
C ARG A 42 -4.89 -0.31 11.79
N ARG A 43 -5.93 0.45 11.42
CA ARG A 43 -6.00 1.88 11.75
C ARG A 43 -5.91 1.96 13.28
N GLN A 44 -4.70 2.02 13.84
CA GLN A 44 -4.54 2.47 15.20
C GLN A 44 -4.89 3.95 15.17
N GLU A 45 -6.12 4.28 15.58
CA GLU A 45 -6.49 5.66 15.81
C GLU A 45 -5.64 6.17 16.98
N MET A 46 -4.72 7.07 16.69
CA MET A 46 -3.91 7.72 17.72
C MET A 46 -4.70 8.87 18.33
N ARG A 47 -5.01 8.76 19.63
CA ARG A 47 -5.55 9.87 20.40
C ARG A 47 -4.40 10.81 20.76
N THR A 48 -4.45 12.04 20.26
CA THR A 48 -3.44 13.07 20.55
C THR A 48 -4.14 14.28 21.17
N ASN A 49 -3.55 14.88 22.20
CA ASN A 49 -4.00 16.15 22.74
C ASN A 49 -3.22 17.28 22.04
N VAL A 50 -3.91 18.15 21.32
CA VAL A 50 -3.32 19.25 20.54
C VAL A 50 -4.09 20.54 20.82
N VAL A 51 -3.36 21.64 21.03
CA VAL A 51 -3.95 22.97 21.16
C VAL A 51 -3.99 23.59 19.77
N ILE A 52 -5.19 23.97 19.31
CA ILE A 52 -5.42 24.56 17.99
C ILE A 52 -6.22 25.85 18.19
N ASP A 53 -5.87 26.89 17.43
CA ASP A 53 -6.64 28.13 17.38
C ASP A 53 -8.09 27.86 16.92
N ASP A 54 -9.06 28.37 17.66
CA ASP A 54 -10.48 28.11 17.40
C ASP A 54 -10.97 28.77 16.11
N ALA A 55 -10.47 29.97 15.76
CA ALA A 55 -10.84 30.65 14.52
C ALA A 55 -10.28 29.91 13.30
N LEU A 56 -9.08 29.32 13.42
CA LEU A 56 -8.52 28.45 12.39
C LEU A 56 -9.38 27.19 12.21
N MET A 57 -9.78 26.54 13.29
CA MET A 57 -10.62 25.34 13.24
C MET A 57 -12.01 25.65 12.64
N GLU A 58 -12.63 26.76 13.03
CA GLU A 58 -13.91 27.20 12.47
C GLU A 58 -13.81 27.46 10.98
N SER A 59 -12.77 28.17 10.54
CA SER A 59 -12.49 28.41 9.12
C SER A 59 -12.30 27.11 8.35
N ALA A 60 -11.55 26.16 8.92
CA ALA A 60 -11.34 24.85 8.31
C ALA A 60 -12.65 24.06 8.17
N LEU A 61 -13.50 24.03 9.21
CA LEU A 61 -14.80 23.36 9.16
C LEU A 61 -15.75 24.02 8.14
N LYS A 62 -15.77 25.35 8.08
CA LYS A 62 -16.60 26.10 7.14
C LYS A 62 -16.21 25.86 5.68
N VAL A 63 -14.91 25.86 5.38
CA VAL A 63 -14.40 25.64 4.02
C VAL A 63 -14.50 24.18 3.60
N SER A 64 -14.24 23.24 4.51
CA SER A 64 -14.28 21.80 4.22
C SER A 64 -15.70 21.21 4.25
N GLY A 65 -16.66 21.87 4.90
CA GLY A 65 -18.01 21.34 5.13
C GLY A 65 -18.05 20.18 6.13
N LEU A 66 -16.96 19.93 6.86
CA LEU A 66 -16.85 18.82 7.81
C LEU A 66 -17.53 19.16 9.14
N LYS A 67 -18.03 18.12 9.82
CA LYS A 67 -18.79 18.27 11.07
C LYS A 67 -17.93 18.20 12.32
N THR A 68 -16.79 17.51 12.26
CA THR A 68 -15.97 17.23 13.45
C THR A 68 -14.57 17.80 13.33
N LYS A 69 -14.01 18.25 14.48
CA LYS A 69 -12.62 18.69 14.57
C LYS A 69 -11.64 17.57 14.15
N LYS A 70 -11.95 16.29 14.44
CA LYS A 70 -11.13 15.13 14.05
C LYS A 70 -11.03 15.02 12.53
N ASP A 71 -12.17 15.09 11.83
CA ASP A 71 -12.20 14.94 10.38
C ASP A 71 -11.45 16.08 9.70
N ALA A 72 -11.61 17.33 10.17
CA ALA A 72 -10.88 18.48 9.65
C ALA A 72 -9.37 18.34 9.83
N ILE A 73 -8.92 17.81 10.98
CA ILE A 73 -7.49 17.55 11.23
C ILE A 73 -6.99 16.43 10.31
N GLU A 74 -7.74 15.33 10.16
CA GLU A 74 -7.34 14.21 9.31
C GLU A 74 -7.23 14.64 7.83
N GLU A 75 -8.21 15.38 7.32
CA GLU A 75 -8.19 15.91 5.95
C GLU A 75 -7.07 16.94 5.75
N GLY A 76 -6.82 17.81 6.74
CA GLY A 76 -5.67 18.73 6.71
C GLY A 76 -4.33 18.01 6.63
N LEU A 77 -4.14 16.93 7.40
CA LEU A 77 -2.93 16.11 7.37
C LEU A 77 -2.76 15.37 6.03
N LYS A 78 -3.84 14.82 5.47
CA LYS A 78 -3.81 14.19 4.14
C LYS A 78 -3.40 15.19 3.06
N LEU A 79 -4.00 16.38 3.09
CA LEU A 79 -3.69 17.43 2.13
C LEU A 79 -2.22 17.86 2.22
N LEU A 80 -1.67 17.99 3.43
CA LEU A 80 -0.27 18.33 3.64
C LEU A 80 0.68 17.33 2.97
N VAL A 81 0.44 16.03 3.19
CA VAL A 81 1.22 14.95 2.56
C VAL A 81 1.07 14.99 1.04
N GLN A 82 -0.15 15.15 0.53
CA GLN A 82 -0.43 15.21 -0.90
C GLN A 82 0.32 16.38 -1.57
N VAL A 83 0.26 17.58 -1.00
CA VAL A 83 0.95 18.77 -1.52
C VAL A 83 2.47 18.56 -1.51
N HIS A 84 3.01 17.93 -0.47
CA HIS A 84 4.44 17.63 -0.40
C HIS A 84 4.86 16.64 -1.50
N ASN A 85 4.11 15.56 -1.68
CA ASN A 85 4.40 14.57 -2.73
C ASN A 85 4.34 15.19 -4.14
N GLN A 86 3.39 16.09 -4.40
CA GLN A 86 3.34 16.84 -5.66
C GLN A 86 4.57 17.73 -5.87
N LYS A 87 5.14 18.31 -4.81
CA LYS A 87 6.37 19.09 -4.89
C LYS A 87 7.56 18.24 -5.33
N GLU A 88 7.64 17.00 -4.86
CA GLU A 88 8.68 16.05 -5.28
C GLU A 88 8.54 15.68 -6.77
N ILE A 89 7.31 15.46 -7.25
CA ILE A 89 7.05 15.24 -8.69
C ILE A 89 7.49 16.44 -9.53
N ARG A 90 7.29 17.67 -9.03
CA ARG A 90 7.74 18.88 -9.74
C ARG A 90 9.26 18.93 -9.94
N LYS A 91 10.07 18.26 -9.10
CA LYS A 91 11.54 18.19 -9.27
C LYS A 91 11.97 17.43 -10.53
N PHE A 92 11.07 16.64 -11.11
CA PHE A 92 11.30 15.87 -12.33
C PHE A 92 10.86 16.61 -13.60
N ARG A 93 10.25 17.81 -13.50
CA ARG A 93 9.94 18.65 -14.66
C ARG A 93 11.22 18.95 -15.45
N GLY A 94 11.19 18.67 -16.76
CA GLY A 94 12.32 18.88 -17.67
C GLY A 94 13.47 17.87 -17.54
N LYS A 95 13.42 16.96 -16.57
CA LYS A 95 14.44 15.91 -16.39
C LYS A 95 14.03 14.57 -17.00
N LEU A 96 12.73 14.33 -17.12
CA LEU A 96 12.20 13.12 -17.74
C LEU A 96 12.15 13.33 -19.25
N LYS A 97 12.86 12.47 -19.98
CA LYS A 97 12.67 12.35 -21.44
C LYS A 97 11.33 11.68 -21.67
N TRP A 98 10.37 12.45 -22.16
CA TRP A 98 9.11 11.91 -22.61
C TRP A 98 9.30 11.27 -23.98
N SER A 99 8.91 10.00 -24.13
CA SER A 99 8.93 9.27 -25.40
C SER A 99 7.50 8.92 -25.80
N GLY A 100 6.90 9.74 -26.65
CA GLY A 100 5.59 9.53 -27.25
C GLY A 100 5.41 10.47 -28.45
N ASN A 101 4.41 10.23 -29.28
CA ASN A 101 4.01 11.16 -30.33
C ASN A 101 2.75 11.91 -29.86
N LEU A 102 2.88 13.22 -29.71
CA LEU A 102 1.88 14.06 -29.04
C LEU A 102 0.68 14.34 -29.97
N ASP A 103 0.91 14.20 -31.28
CA ASP A 103 -0.10 14.35 -32.31
C ASP A 103 -0.94 13.06 -32.43
N GLU A 104 -0.33 11.88 -32.29
CA GLU A 104 -1.05 10.60 -32.28
C GLU A 104 -2.02 10.46 -31.10
N MET A 105 -1.65 10.96 -29.92
CA MET A 105 -2.50 10.96 -28.70
C MET A 105 -3.63 12.01 -28.71
N ARG A 106 -3.75 12.81 -29.77
CA ARG A 106 -4.80 13.83 -29.92
C ARG A 106 -5.79 13.51 -31.04
N LEU A 107 -5.47 12.51 -31.86
CA LEU A 107 -6.23 12.13 -33.04
C LEU A 107 -7.18 10.94 -32.78
N ASP A 108 -7.16 10.38 -31.57
CA ASP A 108 -8.16 9.46 -31.03
C ASP A 108 -9.42 10.23 -30.59
N LYS A 109 -10.21 10.68 -31.57
CA LYS A 109 -11.56 11.22 -31.38
C LYS A 109 -12.58 10.40 -32.16
#